data_AF-R6A276-F1
#
_entry.id   AF-R6A276-F1
#
_cell.length_a   1.000
_cell.length_b   1.000
_cell.length_c   1.000
_cell.angle_alpha   90.00
_cell.angle_beta   90.00
_cell.angle_gamma   90.00
#
_symmetry.space_group_name_H-M   'P 1'
#
loop_
_entity.id
_entity.type
_entity.pdbx_description
1 polymer ?
#
loop_
_entity_poly.entity_id
_entity_poly.type
_entity_poly.pdbx_seq_one_letter_code
_entity_poly.pdbx_strand_id
1 'polypeptide(L)'
;MGHRLLFINVVSNIHVDPLKGTKVRTGNLGIVGSLDLLAADQAAADLIYGLSPAEYNAYSLQEKIDRGFLQLEYLDEIGAGNRTYKLITL
;
A
#
# COMPACT_ATOMS: atom_id res chain seq x y z
N MET A 1 22.34 20.14 4.79
CA MET A 1 21.84 18.80 5.17
C MET A 1 20.34 18.81 4.91
N GLY A 2 19.87 18.10 3.88
CA GLY A 2 18.46 18.12 3.49
C GLY A 2 17.62 17.31 4.48
N HIS A 3 16.51 17.89 4.95
CA HIS A 3 15.56 17.20 5.81
C HIS A 3 14.95 16.02 5.04
N ARG A 4 15.45 14.81 5.31
CA ARG A 4 14.85 13.57 4.80
C ARG A 4 13.74 13.18 5.78
N LEU A 5 12.50 13.32 5.34
CA LEU A 5 11.35 12.81 6.07
C LEU A 5 11.35 11.29 5.96
N LEU A 6 11.05 10.61 7.07
CA LEU A 6 10.82 9.18 7.13
C LEU A 6 9.34 8.96 7.37
N PHE A 7 8.68 8.25 6.46
CA PHE A 7 7.29 7.86 6.58
C PHE A 7 7.22 6.47 7.21
N ILE A 8 6.38 6.31 8.22
CA ILE A 8 6.24 5.08 9.00
C ILE A 8 4.77 4.69 9.06
N ASN A 9 4.45 3.50 8.55
CA ASN A 9 3.14 2.88 8.68
C ASN A 9 3.21 1.76 9.71
N VAL A 10 2.44 1.92 10.79
CA VAL A 10 2.27 0.88 11.82
C VAL A 10 1.02 0.08 11.48
N VAL A 11 1.22 -1.09 10.90
CA VAL A 11 0.15 -1.95 10.39
C VAL A 11 -0.26 -2.94 11.50
N SER A 12 -1.07 -2.43 12.44
CA SER A 12 -1.46 -3.14 13.67
C SER A 12 -2.97 -3.26 13.79
N ASN A 13 -3.44 -4.37 14.39
CA ASN A 13 -4.86 -4.62 14.65
C ASN A 13 -5.76 -4.51 13.39
N ILE A 14 -5.25 -4.94 12.23
CA ILE A 14 -5.96 -4.84 10.95
C ILE A 14 -7.14 -5.81 10.90
N HIS A 15 -8.30 -5.28 10.55
CA HIS A 15 -9.53 -6.00 10.26
C HIS A 15 -10.14 -5.43 8.99
N VAL A 16 -10.15 -6.22 7.92
CA VAL A 16 -10.64 -5.79 6.60
C VAL A 16 -11.37 -6.95 5.94
N ASP A 17 -12.51 -6.66 5.31
CA ASP A 17 -13.24 -7.64 4.53
C ASP A 17 -12.49 -7.97 3.23
N PRO A 18 -12.35 -9.27 2.90
CA PRO A 18 -11.66 -9.70 1.69
C PRO A 18 -12.38 -9.20 0.43
N LEU A 19 -11.59 -8.77 -0.54
CA LEU A 19 -12.04 -8.52 -1.91
C LEU A 19 -11.68 -9.72 -2.79
N LYS A 20 -12.29 -9.80 -3.97
CA LYS A 20 -12.04 -10.87 -4.92
C LYS A 20 -10.56 -10.95 -5.30
N GLY A 21 -9.91 -12.07 -5.00
CA GLY A 21 -8.50 -12.31 -5.33
C GLY A 21 -7.51 -11.88 -4.25
N THR A 22 -7.96 -11.24 -3.18
CA THR A 22 -7.11 -10.88 -2.04
C THR A 22 -6.73 -12.09 -1.20
N LYS A 23 -5.53 -12.07 -0.64
CA LYS A 23 -5.11 -12.94 0.46
C LYS A 23 -4.97 -12.09 1.71
N VAL A 24 -6.11 -11.64 2.24
CA VAL A 24 -6.13 -10.67 3.34
C VAL A 24 -5.39 -11.23 4.55
N ARG A 25 -4.47 -10.42 5.09
CA ARG A 25 -3.83 -10.65 6.37
C ARG A 25 -4.45 -9.75 7.42
N THR A 26 -4.73 -10.29 8.59
CA THR A 26 -5.36 -9.58 9.71
C THR A 26 -4.47 -9.61 10.95
N GLY A 27 -4.80 -8.78 11.94
CA GLY A 27 -4.02 -8.66 13.17
C GLY A 27 -2.81 -7.73 13.02
N ASN A 28 -1.68 -8.11 13.60
CA ASN A 28 -0.48 -7.29 13.64
C ASN A 28 0.49 -7.70 12.52
N LEU A 29 0.61 -6.87 11.49
CA LEU A 29 1.38 -7.17 10.27
C LEU A 29 2.77 -6.54 10.27
N GLY A 30 3.05 -5.62 11.20
CA GLY A 30 4.37 -5.05 11.44
C GLY A 30 4.45 -3.55 11.15
N ILE A 31 5.66 -3.09 10.83
CA ILE A 31 5.98 -1.69 10.58
C ILE A 31 6.63 -1.59 9.20
N VAL A 32 6.14 -0.67 8.37
CA VAL A 32 6.74 -0.31 7.08
C VAL A 32 7.34 1.08 7.20
N GLY A 33 8.55 1.27 6.69
CA GLY A 33 9.24 2.55 6.69
C GLY A 33 9.86 2.86 5.34
N SER A 34 9.74 4.11 4.88
CA SER A 34 10.33 4.57 3.62
C SER A 34 10.63 6.07 3.64
N LEU A 35 11.61 6.49 2.84
CA LEU A 35 11.83 7.91 2.53
C LEU A 35 10.88 8.43 1.43
N ASP A 36 10.14 7.52 0.80
CA ASP A 36 9.06 7.78 -0.16
C ASP A 36 7.74 7.34 0.47
N LEU A 37 6.83 8.30 0.72
CA LEU A 37 5.52 8.07 1.32
C LEU A 37 4.73 7.01 0.54
N LEU A 38 4.68 7.15 -0.78
CA LEU A 38 3.84 6.30 -1.63
C LEU A 38 4.36 4.87 -1.64
N ALA A 39 5.67 4.68 -1.58
CA ALA A 39 6.26 3.35 -1.45
C ALA A 39 5.91 2.69 -0.11
N ALA A 40 5.90 3.44 0.99
CA ALA A 40 5.48 2.93 2.30
C ALA A 40 3.99 2.55 2.33
N ASP A 41 3.13 3.39 1.75
CA ASP A 41 1.68 3.16 1.70
C ASP A 41 1.34 1.97 0.80
N GLN A 42 1.98 1.86 -0.37
CA GLN A 42 1.78 0.72 -1.25
C GLN A 42 2.26 -0.58 -0.60
N ALA A 43 3.44 -0.60 0.03
CA ALA A 43 3.93 -1.78 0.72
C ALA A 43 3.03 -2.18 1.91
N ALA A 44 2.45 -1.22 2.63
CA ALA A 44 1.46 -1.51 3.68
C ALA A 44 0.17 -2.10 3.09
N ALA A 45 -0.33 -1.57 1.98
CA ALA A 45 -1.47 -2.15 1.26
C ALA A 45 -1.18 -3.58 0.80
N ASP A 46 0.00 -3.83 0.25
CA ASP A 46 0.40 -5.16 -0.21
C ASP A 46 0.54 -6.16 0.95
N LEU A 47 0.99 -5.71 2.12
CA LEU A 47 0.98 -6.54 3.34
C LEU A 47 -0.44 -6.94 3.74
N ILE A 48 -1.42 -6.05 3.61
CA ILE A 48 -2.81 -6.30 3.97
C ILE A 48 -3.49 -7.19 2.93
N TYR A 49 -3.42 -6.83 1.64
CA TYR A 49 -4.26 -7.43 0.60
C TYR A 49 -3.55 -8.51 -0.24
N GLY A 50 -2.22 -8.46 -0.33
CA GLY A 50 -1.42 -9.45 -1.06
C GLY A 50 -1.64 -9.47 -2.57
N LEU A 51 -1.92 -8.32 -3.17
CA LEU A 51 -2.24 -8.17 -4.59
C LEU A 51 -1.03 -7.66 -5.39
N SER A 52 -0.99 -7.97 -6.67
CA SER A 52 -0.08 -7.36 -7.64
C SER A 52 -0.61 -6.00 -8.13
N PRO A 53 0.25 -5.12 -8.68
CA PRO A 53 -0.19 -3.84 -9.26
C PRO A 53 -1.30 -3.98 -10.31
N ALA A 54 -1.25 -5.03 -11.13
CA ALA A 54 -2.28 -5.30 -12.12
C ALA A 54 -3.64 -5.64 -11.48
N GLU A 55 -3.64 -6.36 -10.36
CA GLU A 55 -4.86 -6.71 -9.63
C GLU A 55 -5.48 -5.51 -8.93
N TYR A 56 -4.68 -4.61 -8.34
CA TYR A 56 -5.18 -3.33 -7.81
C TYR A 56 -5.90 -2.53 -8.90
N ASN A 57 -5.27 -2.41 -10.07
CA ASN A 57 -5.79 -1.60 -11.16
C ASN A 57 -7.08 -2.18 -11.77
N ALA A 58 -7.35 -3.47 -11.59
CA ALA A 58 -8.50 -4.17 -12.16
C ALA A 58 -9.80 -4.01 -11.37
N TYR A 59 -9.76 -3.49 -10.14
CA TYR A 59 -10.97 -3.22 -9.35
C TYR A 59 -11.84 -2.12 -9.97
N SER A 60 -13.13 -2.16 -9.66
CA SER A 60 -14.04 -1.08 -10.04
C SER A 60 -13.66 0.24 -9.35
N LEU A 61 -14.05 1.37 -9.93
CA LEU A 61 -13.80 2.69 -9.34
C LEU A 61 -14.38 2.79 -7.92
N GLN A 62 -15.57 2.22 -7.69
CA GLN A 62 -16.21 2.22 -6.36
C GLN A 62 -15.35 1.48 -5.33
N GLU A 63 -14.89 0.26 -5.65
CA GLU A 63 -14.03 -0.51 -4.74
C GLU A 63 -12.71 0.20 -4.45
N LYS A 64 -12.11 0.84 -5.47
CA LYS A 64 -10.88 1.62 -5.30
C LYS A 64 -11.06 2.83 -4.39
N ILE A 65 -12.23 3.48 -4.44
CA ILE A 65 -12.58 4.58 -3.52
C ILE A 65 -12.76 4.02 -2.11
N ASP A 66 -13.59 2.98 -1.94
CA ASP A 66 -13.95 2.42 -0.64
C ASP A 66 -12.74 1.85 0.12
N ARG A 67 -11.70 1.43 -0.60
CA ARG A 67 -10.50 0.79 -0.04
C ARG A 67 -9.27 1.70 -0.04
N GLY A 68 -9.39 2.90 -0.59
CA GLY A 68 -8.30 3.88 -0.67
C GLY A 68 -7.25 3.59 -1.76
N PHE A 69 -7.46 2.62 -2.65
CA PHE A 69 -6.51 2.32 -3.74
C PHE A 69 -6.42 3.46 -4.76
N LEU A 70 -7.53 4.17 -4.98
CA LEU A 70 -7.56 5.29 -5.91
C LEU A 70 -6.60 6.42 -5.49
N GLN A 71 -6.42 6.62 -4.17
CA GLN A 71 -5.50 7.61 -3.66
C GLN A 71 -4.04 7.26 -4.02
N LEU A 72 -3.67 5.98 -3.94
CA LEU A 72 -2.32 5.53 -4.32
C LEU A 72 -2.09 5.70 -5.82
N GLU A 73 -3.10 5.40 -6.64
CA GLU A 73 -3.06 5.64 -8.10
C GLU A 73 -2.83 7.12 -8.42
N TYR A 74 -3.61 8.03 -7.84
CA TYR A 74 -3.46 9.47 -8.11
C TYR A 74 -2.15 10.07 -7.59
N LEU A 75 -1.64 9.60 -6.44
CA LEU A 75 -0.34 10.06 -5.95
C LEU A 75 0.80 9.69 -6.89
N ASP A 76 0.71 8.53 -7.56
CA ASP A 76 1.67 8.10 -8.59
C ASP A 76 1.54 8.96 -9.85
N GLU A 77 0.30 9.18 -10.32
CA GLU A 77 0.02 9.97 -11.53
C GLU A 77 0.52 11.42 -11.44
N ILE A 78 0.41 12.06 -10.27
CA ILE A 78 0.90 13.42 -10.07
C ILE A 78 2.39 13.49 -9.70
N GLY A 79 3.07 12.34 -9.58
CA GLY A 79 4.49 12.25 -9.24
C GLY A 79 4.81 12.62 -7.79
N ALA A 80 3.87 12.40 -6.85
CA ALA A 80 4.06 12.68 -5.43
C ALA A 80 4.87 11.61 -4.68
N GLY A 81 5.21 10.51 -5.36
CA GLY A 81 6.03 9.41 -4.85
C GLY A 81 6.10 8.28 -5.87
N ASN A 82 6.55 7.11 -5.46
CA ASN A 82 6.64 5.93 -6.30
C ASN A 82 5.95 4.72 -5.65
N ARG A 83 5.03 4.07 -6.36
CA ARG A 83 4.33 2.85 -5.86
C ARG A 83 5.21 1.59 -5.85
N THR A 84 6.39 1.62 -6.44
CA THR A 84 7.23 0.45 -6.61
C THR A 84 8.25 0.32 -5.48
N TYR A 85 8.47 -0.92 -5.07
CA TYR A 85 9.52 -1.30 -4.15
C TYR A 85 9.99 -2.72 -4.49
N LYS A 86 11.16 -3.10 -4.01
CA LYS A 86 11.70 -4.45 -4.22
C LYS A 86 11.55 -5.26 -2.95
N LEU A 87 10.72 -6.30 -2.99
CA LEU A 87 10.71 -7.29 -1.92
C LEU A 87 11.98 -8.13 -1.99
N ILE A 88 12.69 -8.22 -0.86
CA ILE A 88 13.89 -9.04 -0.72
C ILE A 88 13.64 -10.09 0.36
N THR A 89 14.16 -11.29 0.15
CA THR A 89 14.25 -12.34 1.17
C THR A 89 15.72 -12.46 1.54
N LEU A 90 16.02 -12.42 2.84
CA LEU A 90 17.36 -12.58 3.37
C LEU A 90 17.71 -14.06 3.55
#